data_AF-A0A2V9N835-F1
#
_entry.id   AF-A0A2V9N835-F1
#
_cell.length_a   1.000
_cell.length_b   1.000
_cell.length_c   1.000
_cell.angle_alpha   90.00
_cell.angle_beta   90.00
_cell.angle_gamma   90.00
#
_symmetry.space_group_name_H-M   'P 1'
#
loop_
_entity.id
_entity.type
_entity.pdbx_description
1 polymer ?
#
loop_
_entity_poly.entity_id
_entity_poly.type
_entity_poly.pdbx_seq_one_letter_code
_entity_poly.pdbx_strand_id
1 'polypeptide(L)'
;DLFPSDPCYQNPAAGPTCDFTYTGYRVPLVVVSPFSKSNFVSHQTRDYTAILKLVETRFGLSNLNARDAAQFGMEDDSTAQG
;
A
#
# COMPACT_ATOMS: atom_id res chain seq x y z
N ASP A 1 -6.34 4.72 19.01
CA ASP A 1 -6.17 3.55 19.90
C ASP A 1 -7.52 2.93 20.22
N LEU A 2 -7.55 1.60 20.39
CA LEU A 2 -8.77 0.84 20.65
C LEU A 2 -9.16 0.96 22.13
N PHE A 3 -10.43 1.23 22.41
CA PHE A 3 -10.99 1.29 23.75
C PHE A 3 -11.58 -0.06 24.17
N PRO A 4 -11.72 -0.33 25.48
CA PRO A 4 -12.28 -1.60 25.97
C PRO A 4 -13.65 -2.00 25.41
N SER A 5 -14.45 -1.03 24.94
CA SER A 5 -15.75 -1.24 24.31
C SER A 5 -15.68 -1.58 22.82
N ASP A 6 -14.51 -1.43 22.18
CA ASP A 6 -14.37 -1.61 20.74
C ASP A 6 -14.32 -3.10 20.40
N PRO A 7 -14.98 -3.54 19.30
CA PRO A 7 -15.03 -4.95 18.89
C PRO A 7 -13.66 -5.63 18.76
N CYS A 8 -12.62 -4.85 18.47
CA CYS A 8 -11.26 -5.34 18.23
C CYS A 8 -10.33 -5.28 19.44
N TYR A 9 -10.79 -4.78 20.60
CA TYR A 9 -9.95 -4.62 21.77
C TYR A 9 -9.54 -5.95 22.43
N GLN A 10 -10.51 -6.87 22.60
CA GLN A 10 -10.27 -8.14 23.27
C GLN A 10 -9.60 -9.18 22.37
N ASN A 11 -9.78 -9.05 21.05
CA ASN A 11 -9.18 -9.94 20.06
C ASN A 11 -8.78 -9.14 18.81
N PRO A 12 -7.58 -8.52 18.81
CA PRO A 12 -7.11 -7.69 17.70
C PRO A 12 -6.79 -8.49 16.42
N ALA A 13 -6.90 -9.82 16.44
CA ALA A 13 -6.74 -10.67 15.26
C ALA A 13 -8.06 -11.39 14.89
N ALA A 14 -9.21 -10.91 15.37
CA ALA A 14 -10.53 -11.48 15.09
C ALA A 14 -10.99 -11.24 13.65
N GLY A 15 -10.29 -11.86 12.69
CA GLY A 15 -10.59 -11.77 11.27
C GLY A 15 -10.27 -10.39 10.65
N PRO A 16 -10.70 -10.16 9.40
CA PRO A 16 -10.25 -9.02 8.59
C PRO A 16 -10.72 -7.66 9.11
N THR A 17 -11.69 -7.61 10.02
CA THR A 17 -12.18 -6.37 10.63
C THR A 17 -11.23 -5.84 11.71
N CYS A 18 -10.55 -6.75 12.43
CA CYS A 18 -9.71 -6.38 13.56
C CYS A 18 -8.22 -6.51 13.27
N ASP A 19 -7.86 -7.38 12.34
CA ASP A 19 -6.48 -7.57 11.94
C ASP A 19 -6.07 -6.52 10.89
N PHE A 20 -5.20 -5.60 11.30
CA PHE A 20 -4.68 -4.54 10.45
C PHE A 20 -3.63 -5.02 9.44
N THR A 21 -3.38 -6.32 9.28
CA THR A 21 -2.55 -6.86 8.21
C THR A 21 -3.31 -7.02 6.88
N TYR A 22 -4.64 -7.06 6.92
CA TYR A 22 -5.48 -7.14 5.72
C TYR A 22 -5.54 -5.81 4.97
N THR A 23 -5.54 -5.87 3.64
CA THR A 23 -5.56 -4.71 2.73
C THR A 23 -6.93 -4.44 2.11
N GLY A 24 -7.92 -5.27 2.44
CA GLY A 24 -9.32 -5.13 1.99
C GLY A 24 -9.55 -5.62 0.55
N TYR A 25 -10.56 -5.07 -0.11
CA TYR A 25 -10.93 -5.41 -1.48
C TYR A 25 -10.03 -4.73 -2.51
N ARG A 26 -9.88 -5.36 -3.68
CA ARG A 26 -9.16 -4.75 -4.81
C ARG A 26 -9.99 -3.60 -5.41
N VAL A 27 -9.31 -2.48 -5.64
CA VAL A 27 -9.85 -1.30 -6.32
C VAL A 27 -8.98 -0.94 -7.52
N PRO A 28 -9.54 -0.32 -8.57
CA PRO A 28 -8.73 0.20 -9.66
C PRO A 28 -7.87 1.38 -9.18
N LEU A 29 -6.62 1.42 -9.63
CA LEU A 29 -5.68 2.53 -9.42
C LEU A 29 -5.02 2.87 -10.76
N VAL A 30 -4.93 4.16 -11.08
CA VAL A 30 -4.36 4.66 -12.33
C VAL A 30 -3.34 5.74 -12.02
N VAL A 31 -2.16 5.68 -12.64
CA VAL A 31 -1.10 6.69 -12.50
C VAL A 31 -0.92 7.42 -13.82
N VAL A 32 -1.25 8.71 -13.85
CA VAL A 32 -1.13 9.57 -15.03
C VAL A 32 0.03 10.54 -14.84
N SER A 33 1.06 10.42 -15.67
CA SER A 33 2.27 11.24 -15.61
C SER A 33 2.99 11.24 -16.96
N PRO A 34 3.73 12.31 -17.31
CA PRO A 34 4.65 12.30 -18.46
C PRO A 34 5.74 11.21 -18.38
N PHE A 35 5.98 10.69 -17.17
CA PHE A 35 6.97 9.64 -16.92
C PHE A 35 6.36 8.23 -16.86
N SER A 36 5.04 8.11 -16.93
CA SER A 36 4.38 6.79 -16.91
C SER A 36 4.67 6.01 -18.19
N LYS A 37 4.80 4.69 -18.07
CA LYS A 37 4.87 3.79 -19.23
C LYS A 37 3.56 3.83 -20.01
N SER A 38 3.65 3.98 -21.33
CA SER A 38 2.47 3.98 -22.22
C SER A 38 1.90 2.57 -22.37
N ASN A 39 0.57 2.46 -22.40
CA ASN A 39 -0.17 1.21 -22.58
C ASN A 39 0.28 0.06 -21.65
N PHE A 40 0.60 0.39 -20.40
CA PHE A 40 1.16 -0.55 -19.44
C PHE A 40 0.21 -0.77 -18.26
N VAL A 41 0.08 -2.04 -17.84
CA VAL A 41 -0.67 -2.44 -16.65
C VAL A 41 0.29 -3.13 -15.69
N SER A 42 0.43 -2.54 -14.49
CA SER A 42 1.18 -3.17 -13.41
C SER A 42 0.40 -4.33 -12.81
N HIS A 43 1.08 -5.46 -12.61
CA HIS A 43 0.53 -6.61 -11.87
C HIS A 43 1.11 -6.73 -10.46
N GLN A 44 1.99 -5.80 -10.06
CA GLN A 44 2.52 -5.76 -8.70
C GLN A 44 1.38 -5.42 -7.73
N THR A 45 1.20 -6.27 -6.72
CA THR A 45 0.17 -6.04 -5.71
C THR A 45 0.61 -4.90 -4.80
N ARG A 46 -0.29 -3.93 -4.63
CA ARG A 46 -0.12 -2.73 -3.80
C ARG A 46 -1.40 -2.46 -3.05
N ASP A 47 -1.29 -1.84 -1.89
CA ASP A 47 -2.42 -1.26 -1.17
C ASP A 47 -2.33 0.28 -1.15
N TYR A 48 -3.25 0.95 -0.44
CA TYR A 48 -3.32 2.41 -0.39
C TYR A 48 -2.04 3.07 0.12
N THR A 49 -1.24 2.37 0.94
CA THR A 49 0.02 2.91 1.46
C THR A 49 1.12 3.02 0.40
N ALA A 50 0.95 2.43 -0.79
CA ALA A 50 1.86 2.65 -1.91
C ALA A 50 1.85 4.11 -2.42
N ILE A 51 0.77 4.87 -2.16
CA ILE A 51 0.73 6.30 -2.44
C ILE A 51 1.71 7.05 -1.53
N LEU A 52 1.76 6.68 -0.25
CA LEU A 52 2.74 7.23 0.70
C LEU A 52 4.16 6.87 0.24
N LYS A 53 4.38 5.61 -0.17
CA LYS A 53 5.66 5.18 -0.71
C LYS A 53 6.14 6.02 -1.88
N LEU A 54 5.24 6.39 -2.81
CA LEU A 54 5.56 7.29 -3.92
C LEU A 54 5.98 8.68 -3.43
N VAL A 55 5.24 9.25 -2.48
CA VAL A 55 5.55 10.58 -1.90
C VAL A 55 6.89 10.54 -1.17
N GLU A 56 7.12 9.53 -0.33
CA GLU A 56 8.38 9.31 0.39
C GLU A 56 9.57 9.23 -0.56
N THR A 57 9.47 8.40 -1.60
CA THR A 57 10.54 8.25 -2.61
C THR A 57 10.77 9.56 -3.37
N ARG A 58 9.69 10.26 -3.76
CA ARG A 58 9.80 11.49 -4.55
C ARG A 58 10.47 12.64 -3.80
N PHE A 59 10.23 12.75 -2.50
CA PHE A 59 10.69 13.86 -1.67
C PHE A 59 11.82 13.47 -0.69
N GLY A 60 12.25 12.21 -0.68
CA GLY A 60 13.30 11.72 0.20
C GLY A 60 12.89 11.70 1.68
N LEU A 61 11.63 11.38 1.96
CA LEU A 61 11.08 11.33 3.32
C LEU A 61 11.27 9.94 3.94
N SER A 62 11.32 9.90 5.27
CA SER A 62 11.24 8.64 6.03
C SER A 62 9.83 8.06 5.98
N ASN A 63 9.73 6.73 6.03
CA ASN A 63 8.46 6.03 6.23
C ASN A 63 7.78 6.43 7.54
N LEU A 64 6.44 6.42 7.53
CA LEU A 64 5.64 6.76 8.71
C LEU A 64 5.41 5.55 9.61
N ASN A 65 5.42 4.33 9.04
CA ASN A 65 5.28 3.10 9.81
C ASN A 65 5.95 1.90 9.11
N ALA A 66 5.66 0.68 9.57
CA ALA A 66 6.22 -0.53 8.97
C ALA A 66 5.47 -0.97 7.68
N ARG A 67 4.22 -0.55 7.51
CA ARG A 67 3.35 -0.98 6.39
C ARG A 67 3.69 -0.23 5.11
N ASP A 68 3.84 1.08 5.17
CA ASP A 68 4.31 1.89 4.03
C ASP A 68 5.78 1.58 3.70
N ALA A 69 6.62 1.38 4.72
CA ALA A 69 8.01 0.94 4.53
C ALA A 69 8.12 -0.32 3.67
N ALA A 70 7.22 -1.30 3.89
CA ALA A 70 7.17 -2.57 3.19
C ALA A 70 6.52 -2.51 1.79
N GLN A 71 5.92 -1.39 1.38
CA GLN A 71 5.31 -1.30 0.05
C GLN A 71 6.33 -1.18 -1.07
N PHE A 72 5.95 -1.71 -2.23
CA PHE A 72 6.59 -1.40 -3.51
C PHE A 72 6.22 0.02 -3.95
N GLY A 73 7.21 0.72 -4.50
CA GLY A 73 6.98 2.01 -5.16
C GLY A 73 6.08 1.88 -6.39
N MET A 74 5.59 3.02 -6.88
CA MET A 74 4.79 3.07 -8.12
C MET A 74 5.67 3.19 -9.36
N GLU A 75 6.99 3.18 -9.18
CA GLU A 75 7.98 3.06 -10.23
C GLU A 75 8.09 1.57 -10.60
N ASP A 76 7.37 1.14 -11.64
CA ASP A 76 7.63 -0.19 -12.19
C ASP A 76 8.88 -0.15 -13.06
N ASP A 77 9.94 -0.83 -12.61
CA ASP A 77 11.08 -1.13 -13.46
C ASP A 77 10.70 -2.21 -14.48
N SER A 78 11.14 -2.06 -15.73
CA SER A 78 10.90 -3.05 -16.81
C SER A 78 11.63 -4.37 -16.60
N THR A 79 12.45 -4.51 -15.56
CA THR A 79 13.37 -5.64 -15.37
C THR A 79 12.78 -6.81 -14.57
N ALA A 80 11.55 -6.68 -14.04
CA ALA A 80 10.91 -7.72 -13.20
C ALA A 80 9.88 -8.58 -13.96
N GLN A 81 10.12 -8.85 -15.25
CA GLN A 81 9.35 -9.81 -16.04
C GLN A 81 10.29 -10.85 -16.64
N GLY A 82 10.52 -11.92 -15.89
CA GLY A 82 11.18 -13.16 -16.28
C GLY A 82 10.67 -14.29 -15.41
#